data_AF-A0A447PW00-F1
#
_entry.id   AF-A0A447PW00-F1
#
_cell.length_a   1.000
_cell.length_b   1.000
_cell.length_c   1.000
_cell.angle_alpha   90.00
_cell.angle_beta   90.00
_cell.angle_gamma   90.00
#
_symmetry.space_group_name_H-M   'P 1'
#
loop_
_entity.id
_entity.type
_entity.pdbx_description
1 polymer ?
#
loop_
_entity_poly.entity_id
_entity_poly.type
_entity_poly.pdbx_seq_one_letter_code
_entity_poly.pdbx_strand_id
1 'polypeptide(L)'
;MSGRSYNGWWPPLGVGLGFGLQEIFANFISGLIILFEKPIRIGDTVTIRDLTGSVTKINTRATTISDWDRKEIIVPNKAFITEQFINWSLV
;
A
#
# COMPACT_ATOMS: atom_id res chain seq x y z
N MET A 1 -13.33 -36.03 -37.68
CA MET A 1 -12.38 -35.66 -36.61
C MET A 1 -11.44 -34.60 -37.17
N SER A 2 -11.53 -33.35 -36.72
CA SER A 2 -10.56 -32.29 -37.07
C SER A 2 -10.24 -31.53 -35.80
N GLY A 3 -8.99 -31.64 -35.35
CA GLY A 3 -8.53 -31.24 -34.04
C GLY A 3 -8.41 -29.73 -33.90
N ARG A 4 -8.93 -29.19 -32.79
CA ARG A 4 -8.60 -27.85 -32.33
C ARG A 4 -7.20 -27.89 -31.73
N SER A 5 -6.19 -27.38 -32.44
CA SER A 5 -4.86 -27.11 -31.87
C SER A 5 -4.82 -25.66 -31.41
N TYR A 6 -5.29 -25.42 -30.18
CA TYR A 6 -5.01 -24.17 -29.49
C TYR A 6 -3.54 -24.19 -29.08
N ASN A 7 -2.69 -23.60 -29.91
CA ASN A 7 -1.28 -23.38 -29.58
C ASN A 7 -1.20 -22.20 -28.60
N GLY A 8 -1.57 -22.42 -27.35
CA GLY A 8 -1.33 -21.49 -26.24
C GLY A 8 0.14 -21.52 -25.81
N TRP A 9 0.99 -20.76 -26.52
CA TRP A 9 2.45 -20.67 -26.26
C TRP A 9 2.85 -19.37 -25.54
N TRP A 10 1.96 -18.72 -24.78
CA TRP A 10 2.43 -17.84 -23.71
C TRP A 10 2.31 -18.60 -22.40
N PRO A 11 3.43 -19.03 -21.79
CA PRO A 11 3.38 -19.87 -20.60
C PRO A 11 2.64 -19.14 -19.47
N PRO A 12 1.74 -19.82 -18.73
CA PRO A 12 1.12 -19.29 -17.51
C PRO A 12 2.14 -18.82 -16.46
N LEU A 13 3.41 -19.19 -16.64
CA LEU A 13 4.54 -18.92 -15.75
C LEU A 13 4.92 -17.43 -15.67
N GLY A 14 4.76 -16.66 -16.75
CA GLY A 14 5.03 -15.21 -16.72
C GLY A 14 4.00 -14.41 -15.92
N VAL A 15 2.75 -14.89 -15.89
CA VAL A 15 1.64 -14.25 -15.18
C VAL A 15 1.69 -14.59 -13.69
N GLY A 16 2.04 -15.84 -13.33
CA GLY A 16 2.12 -16.31 -11.94
C GLY A 16 3.18 -15.60 -11.09
N LEU A 17 4.35 -15.30 -11.66
CA LEU A 17 5.39 -14.50 -10.99
C LEU A 17 4.98 -13.03 -10.82
N GLY A 18 4.21 -12.48 -11.78
CA GLY A 18 3.68 -11.13 -11.70
C GLY A 18 2.74 -10.92 -10.51
N PHE A 19 1.89 -11.91 -10.18
CA PHE A 19 0.95 -11.82 -9.07
C PHE A 19 1.63 -11.69 -7.70
N GLY A 20 2.71 -12.43 -7.45
CA GLY A 20 3.45 -12.34 -6.19
C GLY A 20 4.33 -11.09 -6.09
N LEU A 21 4.95 -10.68 -7.20
CA LEU A 21 5.86 -9.53 -7.21
C LEU A 21 5.12 -8.19 -7.13
N GLN A 22 3.87 -8.13 -7.61
CA GLN A 22 3.05 -6.91 -7.58
C GLN A 22 2.93 -6.31 -6.17
N GLU A 23 2.81 -7.15 -5.14
CA GLU A 23 2.63 -6.67 -3.77
C GLU A 23 3.92 -6.10 -3.18
N ILE A 24 5.06 -6.74 -3.45
CA ILE A 24 6.39 -6.25 -3.05
C ILE A 24 6.68 -4.93 -3.77
N PHE A 25 6.42 -4.88 -5.07
CA PHE A 25 6.70 -3.72 -5.91
C PHE A 25 5.80 -2.51 -5.54
N ALA A 26 4.51 -2.75 -5.29
CA ALA A 26 3.58 -1.71 -4.85
C ALA A 26 3.99 -1.10 -3.51
N ASN A 27 4.38 -1.91 -2.52
CA ASN A 27 4.84 -1.41 -1.23
C ASN A 27 6.15 -0.60 -1.36
N PHE A 28 7.08 -1.03 -2.23
CA PHE A 28 8.33 -0.31 -2.48
C PHE A 28 8.09 1.07 -3.12
N ILE A 29 7.31 1.14 -4.20
CA ILE A 29 6.98 2.42 -4.86
C ILE A 29 6.19 3.33 -3.91
N SER A 30 5.29 2.78 -3.11
CA SER A 30 4.53 3.56 -2.11
C SER A 30 5.45 4.20 -1.07
N GLY A 31 6.47 3.48 -0.62
CA GLY A 31 7.48 4.03 0.27
C GLY A 31 8.25 5.21 -0.36
N LEU A 32 8.62 5.12 -1.64
CA LEU A 32 9.29 6.22 -2.35
C LEU A 32 8.37 7.45 -2.51
N ILE A 33 7.12 7.25 -2.90
CA ILE A 33 6.15 8.35 -3.05
C ILE A 33 5.98 9.10 -1.72
N ILE A 34 5.83 8.36 -0.61
CA ILE A 34 5.70 8.98 0.71
C ILE A 34 6.95 9.81 1.08
N LEU A 35 8.14 9.37 0.68
CA LEU A 35 9.38 10.12 0.93
C LEU A 35 9.51 11.40 0.09
N PHE A 36 9.09 11.36 -1.19
CA PHE A 36 9.20 12.49 -2.11
C PHE A 36 8.05 13.49 -1.98
N GLU A 37 6.81 13.02 -1.99
CA GLU A 37 5.61 13.88 -1.93
C GLU A 37 5.22 14.25 -0.50
N LYS A 38 5.65 13.45 0.49
CA LYS A 38 5.31 13.64 1.91
C LYS A 38 3.82 13.93 2.16
N PRO A 39 2.89 13.08 1.64
CA PRO A 39 1.45 13.27 1.82
C PRO A 39 1.01 13.09 3.28
N ILE A 40 1.84 12.41 4.08
CA ILE A 40 1.68 12.20 5.53
C ILE A 40 3.03 12.41 6.21
N ARG A 41 3.01 13.04 7.38
CA ARG A 41 4.19 13.28 8.23
C ARG A 41 3.97 12.67 9.60
N ILE A 42 5.07 12.40 10.31
CA ILE A 42 5.01 11.99 11.71
C ILE A 42 4.37 13.13 12.51
N GLY A 43 3.32 12.80 13.27
CA GLY A 43 2.49 13.74 14.02
C GLY A 43 1.16 14.07 13.34
N ASP A 44 1.01 13.83 12.03
CA ASP A 44 -0.24 14.12 11.32
C ASP A 44 -1.37 13.24 11.85
N THR A 45 -2.56 13.82 11.99
CA THR A 45 -3.77 13.05 12.27
C THR A 45 -4.37 12.59 10.95
N VAL A 46 -4.44 11.28 10.76
CA VAL A 46 -4.93 10.67 9.53
C VAL A 46 -6.12 9.77 9.83
N THR A 47 -7.04 9.68 8.87
CA THR A 47 -8.14 8.71 8.88
C THR A 47 -8.08 7.91 7.61
N ILE A 48 -7.89 6.60 7.74
CA ILE A 48 -7.88 5.66 6.62
C ILE A 48 -8.94 4.59 6.88
N ARG A 49 -9.86 4.44 5.92
CA ARG A 49 -11.11 3.68 6.12
C ARG A 49 -11.86 4.21 7.37
N ASP A 50 -12.04 3.36 8.37
CA ASP A 50 -12.72 3.67 9.64
C ASP A 50 -11.72 3.81 10.82
N LEU A 51 -10.43 3.88 10.53
CA LEU A 51 -9.36 3.96 11.53
C LEU A 51 -8.80 5.38 11.56
N THR A 52 -8.91 6.03 12.71
CA THR A 52 -8.40 7.38 12.94
C THR A 52 -7.28 7.33 13.98
N GLY A 53 -6.23 8.11 13.76
CA GLY A 53 -5.18 8.28 14.77
C GLY A 53 -4.06 9.18 14.27
N SER A 54 -3.03 9.34 15.11
CA SER A 54 -1.85 10.13 14.78
C SER A 54 -0.71 9.24 14.28
N VAL A 55 -0.04 9.66 13.21
CA VAL A 55 1.11 8.95 12.65
C VAL A 55 2.29 9.03 13.62
N THR A 56 2.68 7.89 14.19
CA THR A 56 3.80 7.83 15.15
C THR A 56 5.11 7.45 14.47
N LYS A 57 5.06 6.62 13.42
CA LYS A 57 6.26 6.14 12.73
C LYS A 57 5.99 5.79 11.28
N ILE A 58 6.86 6.22 10.38
CA ILE A 58 6.81 5.84 8.96
C ILE A 58 8.01 4.93 8.67
N ASN A 59 7.76 3.69 8.21
CA ASN A 59 8.80 2.78 7.73
C ASN A 59 8.67 2.58 6.21
N THR A 60 9.62 1.86 5.60
CA THR A 60 9.66 1.64 4.14
C THR A 60 8.45 0.88 3.59
N ARG A 61 7.84 0.00 4.40
CA ARG A 61 6.70 -0.86 3.98
C ARG A 61 5.37 -0.55 4.66
N ALA A 62 5.40 0.06 5.83
CA ALA A 62 4.22 0.30 6.65
C ALA A 62 4.42 1.52 7.55
N THR A 63 3.31 2.18 7.85
CA THR A 63 3.21 3.33 8.73
C THR A 63 2.43 2.91 9.98
N THR A 64 2.95 3.28 11.14
CA THR A 64 2.28 3.06 12.43
C THR A 64 1.48 4.31 12.78
N ILE A 65 0.20 4.09 13.09
CA ILE A 65 -0.73 5.08 13.59
C ILE A 65 -1.08 4.70 15.03
N SER A 66 -1.09 5.67 15.94
CA SER A 66 -1.63 5.47 17.28
C SER A 66 -3.01 6.11 17.38
N ASP A 67 -3.98 5.33 17.80
CA ASP A 67 -5.30 5.83 18.17
C ASP A 67 -5.28 6.47 19.58
N TRP A 68 -6.37 7.12 19.96
CA TRP A 68 -6.57 7.80 21.25
C TRP A 68 -6.47 6.84 22.45
N ASP A 69 -6.82 5.57 22.24
CA ASP A 69 -6.67 4.50 23.24
C ASP A 69 -5.24 3.93 23.33
N ARG A 70 -4.24 4.57 22.72
CA ARG A 70 -2.85 4.09 22.60
C ARG A 70 -2.71 2.75 21.88
N LYS A 71 -3.69 2.41 21.03
CA LYS A 71 -3.59 1.25 20.16
C LYS A 71 -2.70 1.57 18.97
N GLU A 72 -1.66 0.76 18.76
CA GLU A 72 -0.84 0.84 17.56
C GLU A 72 -1.49 0.09 16.40
N ILE A 73 -1.71 0.80 15.30
CA ILE A 73 -2.30 0.31 14.06
C ILE A 73 -1.21 0.35 12.99
N ILE A 74 -0.85 -0.82 12.47
CA ILE A 74 0.17 -0.95 11.43
C ILE A 74 -0.54 -0.95 10.07
N VAL A 75 -0.38 0.13 9.32
CA VAL A 75 -1.00 0.32 8.01
C VAL A 75 0.04 0.14 6.90
N PRO A 76 -0.16 -0.79 5.95
CA PRO A 76 0.73 -0.93 4.81
C PRO A 76 0.82 0.38 4.02
N ASN A 77 2.01 0.77 3.59
CA ASN A 77 2.19 2.04 2.85
C ASN A 77 1.36 2.08 1.57
N LYS A 78 1.15 0.91 0.95
CA LYS A 78 0.26 0.75 -0.21
C LYS A 78 -1.14 1.30 0.05
N ALA A 79 -1.68 1.15 1.27
CA ALA A 79 -3.03 1.63 1.59
C ALA A 79 -3.15 3.15 1.42
N PHE A 80 -2.12 3.94 1.78
CA PHE A 80 -2.13 5.39 1.57
C PHE A 80 -2.05 5.80 0.10
N ILE A 81 -1.63 4.90 -0.80
CA ILE A 81 -1.51 5.18 -2.23
C ILE A 81 -2.73 4.65 -3.00
N THR A 82 -3.23 3.47 -2.64
CA THR A 82 -4.33 2.82 -3.36
C THR A 82 -5.71 3.13 -2.79
N GLU A 83 -5.79 3.59 -1.56
CA GLU A 83 -7.04 3.84 -0.86
C GLU A 83 -7.19 5.33 -0.54
N GLN A 84 -8.44 5.75 -0.42
CA GLN A 84 -8.75 7.09 0.04
C GLN A 84 -8.47 7.20 1.54
N PHE A 85 -7.77 8.27 1.93
CA PHE A 85 -7.56 8.65 3.31
C PHE A 85 -7.72 10.17 3.45
N ILE A 86 -7.93 10.62 4.68
CA ILE A 86 -8.05 12.03 5.02
C ILE A 86 -6.86 12.38 5.89
N ASN A 87 -6.09 13.40 5.50
CA ASN A 87 -5.09 14.04 6.36
C ASN A 87 -5.70 15.32 6.94
N TRP A 88 -5.88 15.36 8.26
CA TRP A 88 -6.48 16.48 8.97
C TRP A 88 -5.45 17.57 9.32
N SER A 89 -4.15 17.30 9.18
CA SER A 89 -3.05 18.18 9.61
C SER A 89 -2.45 18.99 8.46
N LEU A 90 -3.27 19.39 7.50
CA LEU A 90 -2.87 20.29 6.40
C LEU A 90 -2.59 21.70 6.95
N VAL A 91 -1.31 21.97 7.22
CA VAL A 91 -0.73 23.30 7.48
C VAL A 91 0.35 23.58 6.44
#